data_AF-A0A7Y3NUE2-F1
#
_entry.id   AF-A0A7Y3NUE2-F1
#
_cell.length_a   1.000
_cell.length_b   1.000
_cell.length_c   1.000
_cell.angle_alpha   90.00
_cell.angle_beta   90.00
_cell.angle_gamma   90.00
#
_symmetry.space_group_name_H-M   'P 1'
#
loop_
_entity.id
_entity.type
_entity.pdbx_description
1 polymer ?
#
loop_
_entity_poly.entity_id
_entity_poly.type
_entity_poly.pdbx_seq_one_letter_code
_entity_poly.pdbx_strand_id
1 'polypeptide(L)'
;MTSRRNFLKAGVAVAAASVPWSIAAAKDSLPAYPGVWPSQPPAGCPFAPSTTMTGLRFTGQHHQYANADTWYPSWASDGNLYSPFADGNAPLPGGGSIHVNCGMGPRADTGLACIRGDNPMNLKVEALGLYKSSAAPWGGRYPCANLVHDGVWYTGTYCVDIGWRTYKGMGCNWAWLGPFVGFEYSRDLGKTWTPCPHTPWDPLFVQDVGNCGPALHKLVKTRTTVKQFLGNAPGAALFEMIPGLPLAKFSVLHVVDFGKNMQYSPDGMAYMVGHGRAPGIPHPRMGAVSWLSGDAIYLARVKPTPETINDVTQYEFFAGYDSHNRPVWSRNFSQLKPMLEWQNHLGNSAMTYVPGLKKYVLCIA
;
A
#
# COMPACT_ATOMS: atom_id res chain seq x y z
N MET A 1 -7.77 -30.61 -12.61
CA MET A 1 -8.46 -29.56 -13.40
C MET A 1 -9.50 -28.78 -12.56
N THR A 2 -9.29 -28.60 -11.26
CA THR A 2 -10.31 -28.02 -10.35
C THR A 2 -9.65 -27.09 -9.33
N SER A 3 -9.41 -25.83 -9.71
CA SER A 3 -9.19 -24.73 -8.75
C SER A 3 -9.51 -23.31 -9.28
N ARG A 4 -9.88 -23.16 -10.57
CA ARG A 4 -10.01 -21.87 -11.27
C ARG A 4 -11.16 -20.94 -10.84
N ARG A 5 -11.83 -21.12 -9.68
CA ARG A 5 -13.15 -20.44 -9.45
C ARG A 5 -13.36 -19.67 -8.14
N ASN A 6 -12.41 -19.59 -7.21
CA ASN A 6 -12.76 -19.16 -5.85
C ASN A 6 -12.11 -17.88 -5.28
N PHE A 7 -11.22 -17.19 -6.00
CA PHE A 7 -10.54 -15.99 -5.45
C PHE A 7 -11.51 -14.95 -4.87
N LEU A 8 -12.63 -14.69 -5.57
CA LEU A 8 -13.67 -13.73 -5.14
C LEU A 8 -15.00 -14.39 -4.70
N LYS A 9 -15.05 -15.72 -4.59
CA LYS A 9 -16.22 -16.43 -4.03
C LYS A 9 -16.12 -16.64 -2.52
N ALA A 10 -14.93 -16.50 -1.95
CA ALA A 10 -14.78 -16.37 -0.51
C ALA A 10 -15.32 -15.00 -0.13
N GLY A 11 -16.56 -14.94 0.36
CA GLY A 11 -17.12 -13.70 0.90
C GLY A 11 -16.11 -13.02 1.81
N VAL A 12 -15.90 -11.72 1.59
CA VAL A 12 -15.02 -10.92 2.43
C VAL A 12 -15.66 -10.88 3.82
N ALA A 13 -15.08 -11.64 4.73
CA ALA A 13 -15.34 -11.52 6.15
C ALA A 13 -14.52 -10.32 6.65
N VAL A 14 -15.19 -9.21 6.93
CA VAL A 14 -14.53 -8.01 7.47
C VAL A 14 -14.58 -8.08 9.00
N ALA A 15 -13.42 -8.20 9.63
CA ALA A 15 -13.25 -7.83 11.04
C ALA A 15 -12.81 -6.36 11.07
N ALA A 16 -13.76 -5.43 11.03
CA ALA A 16 -13.48 -4.01 11.13
C ALA A 16 -13.55 -3.56 12.58
N ALA A 17 -12.63 -2.71 12.98
CA ALA A 17 -12.80 -1.87 14.14
C ALA A 17 -12.22 -0.50 13.85
N SER A 18 -13.01 0.53 14.11
CA SER A 18 -12.53 1.90 14.10
C SER A 18 -11.82 2.17 15.42
N VAL A 19 -10.53 2.48 15.37
CA VAL A 19 -9.87 3.14 16.49
C VAL A 19 -10.13 4.64 16.34
N PRO A 20 -10.73 5.33 17.33
CA PRO A 20 -10.93 6.78 17.24
C PRO A 20 -9.58 7.50 17.06
N TRP A 21 -9.59 8.62 16.32
CA TRP A 21 -8.41 9.41 15.92
C TRP A 21 -7.58 9.96 17.11
N SER A 22 -8.06 9.82 18.34
CA SER A 22 -7.32 10.15 19.55
C SER A 22 -6.80 8.89 20.24
N ILE A 23 -5.47 8.80 20.37
CA ILE A 23 -4.76 7.79 21.16
C ILE A 23 -5.32 7.69 22.60
N ALA A 24 -5.88 8.80 23.12
CA ALA A 24 -6.51 8.86 24.43
C ALA A 24 -7.85 8.10 24.51
N ALA A 25 -8.72 8.14 23.49
CA ALA A 25 -10.00 7.44 23.53
C ALA A 25 -9.89 5.93 23.21
N ALA A 26 -8.80 5.54 22.53
CA ALA A 26 -8.50 4.14 22.25
C ALA A 26 -8.07 3.36 23.51
N LYS A 27 -7.36 3.99 24.45
CA LYS A 27 -6.83 3.29 25.64
C LYS A 27 -7.89 2.67 26.54
N ASP A 28 -9.05 3.33 26.68
CA ASP A 28 -10.12 2.88 27.59
C ASP A 28 -11.07 1.84 26.96
N SER A 29 -10.92 1.57 25.65
CA SER A 29 -11.77 0.64 24.88
C SER A 29 -11.03 -0.59 24.33
N LEU A 30 -9.69 -0.63 24.47
CA LEU A 30 -8.91 -1.80 24.06
C LEU A 30 -9.10 -2.92 25.09
N PRO A 31 -9.40 -4.16 24.66
CA PRO A 31 -9.45 -5.29 25.58
C PRO A 31 -8.12 -5.44 26.32
N ALA A 32 -8.17 -5.94 27.56
CA ALA A 32 -6.96 -6.29 28.30
C ALA A 32 -6.07 -7.19 27.43
N TYR A 33 -4.80 -6.82 27.28
CA TYR A 33 -3.81 -7.61 26.54
C TYR A 33 -3.05 -8.50 27.53
N PRO A 34 -2.96 -9.84 27.31
CA PRO A 34 -3.57 -10.63 26.23
C PRO A 34 -5.10 -10.82 26.39
N GLY A 35 -5.83 -10.92 25.28
CA GLY A 35 -7.29 -11.00 25.32
C GLY A 35 -7.98 -11.30 23.99
N VAL A 36 -9.29 -11.53 24.05
CA VAL A 36 -10.14 -11.74 22.87
C VAL A 36 -10.61 -10.39 22.35
N TRP A 37 -10.47 -10.17 21.05
CA TRP A 37 -11.02 -9.01 20.36
C TRP A 37 -12.55 -9.10 20.31
N PRO A 38 -13.30 -8.09 20.81
CA PRO A 38 -14.76 -8.13 20.92
C PRO A 38 -15.50 -8.38 19.60
N SER A 39 -14.84 -8.18 18.45
CA SER A 39 -15.39 -8.44 17.11
C SER A 39 -16.70 -7.68 16.83
N GLN A 40 -16.83 -6.48 17.40
CA GLN A 40 -17.97 -5.59 17.20
C GLN A 40 -17.63 -4.57 16.10
N PRO A 41 -18.21 -4.69 14.88
CA PRO A 41 -17.97 -3.71 13.84
C PRO A 41 -18.60 -2.36 14.20
N PRO A 42 -18.06 -1.23 13.67
CA PRO A 42 -18.69 0.07 13.83
C PRO A 42 -20.14 0.11 13.32
N ALA A 43 -20.94 1.00 13.89
CA ALA A 43 -22.32 1.20 13.45
C ALA A 43 -22.38 1.53 11.95
N GLY A 44 -23.31 0.90 11.24
CA GLY A 44 -23.47 1.11 9.79
C GLY A 44 -22.48 0.34 8.92
N CYS A 45 -21.71 -0.61 9.47
CA CYS A 45 -20.89 -1.53 8.69
C CYS A 45 -21.76 -2.29 7.66
N PRO A 46 -21.48 -2.16 6.34
CA PRO A 46 -22.27 -2.80 5.30
C PRO A 46 -21.92 -4.29 5.10
N PHE A 47 -20.90 -4.80 5.80
CA PHE A 47 -20.38 -6.15 5.61
C PHE A 47 -20.99 -7.11 6.63
N ALA A 48 -21.49 -8.24 6.14
CA ALA A 48 -22.01 -9.29 7.00
C ALA A 48 -20.90 -9.90 7.88
N PRO A 49 -21.18 -10.22 9.15
CA PRO A 49 -20.25 -10.96 9.98
C PRO A 49 -19.85 -12.31 9.36
N SER A 50 -18.60 -12.70 9.60
CA SER A 50 -18.10 -14.00 9.14
C SER A 50 -18.82 -15.15 9.84
N THR A 51 -19.20 -16.17 9.08
CA THR A 51 -19.72 -17.43 9.65
C THR A 51 -18.62 -18.45 9.95
N THR A 52 -17.38 -18.20 9.51
CA THR A 52 -16.25 -19.14 9.67
C THR A 52 -15.10 -18.60 10.53
N MET A 53 -14.97 -17.28 10.66
CA MET A 53 -13.98 -16.63 11.53
C MET A 53 -14.72 -15.78 12.56
N THR A 54 -15.00 -16.36 13.72
CA THR A 54 -15.92 -15.77 14.72
C THR A 54 -15.24 -14.86 15.74
N GLY A 55 -13.91 -14.74 15.70
CA GLY A 55 -13.18 -13.83 16.57
C GLY A 55 -11.67 -13.88 16.36
N LEU A 56 -10.98 -12.95 17.03
CA LEU A 56 -9.53 -12.85 17.06
C LEU A 56 -9.06 -12.83 18.52
N ARG A 57 -7.98 -13.54 18.84
CA ARG A 57 -7.40 -13.56 20.19
C ARG A 57 -5.93 -13.20 20.12
N PHE A 58 -5.54 -12.18 20.88
CA PHE A 58 -4.14 -11.83 21.09
C PHE A 58 -3.55 -12.75 22.16
N THR A 59 -2.48 -13.46 21.83
CA THR A 59 -1.86 -14.45 22.72
C THR A 59 -0.94 -13.84 23.77
N GLY A 60 -0.54 -12.58 23.61
CA GLY A 60 0.46 -11.95 24.46
C GLY A 60 1.89 -12.13 23.95
N GLN A 61 2.14 -13.16 23.12
CA GLN A 61 3.46 -13.47 22.60
C GLN A 61 3.81 -12.55 21.44
N HIS A 62 4.84 -11.74 21.62
CA HIS A 62 5.44 -10.94 20.57
C HIS A 62 6.96 -10.86 20.76
N HIS A 63 7.67 -10.54 19.69
CA HIS A 63 9.08 -10.19 19.74
C HIS A 63 9.33 -8.96 18.85
N GLN A 64 10.25 -8.09 19.25
CA GLN A 64 10.65 -6.91 18.47
C GLN A 64 12.05 -7.14 17.91
N TYR A 65 12.22 -7.00 16.60
CA TYR A 65 13.48 -7.32 15.90
C TYR A 65 14.19 -6.09 15.33
N ALA A 66 13.44 -5.04 15.02
CA ALA A 66 13.93 -3.81 14.42
C ALA A 66 13.04 -2.65 14.90
N ASN A 67 13.47 -1.42 14.62
CA ASN A 67 12.76 -0.21 15.03
C ASN A 67 12.49 0.67 13.80
N ALA A 68 11.53 0.28 12.97
CA ALA A 68 11.14 0.99 11.77
C ALA A 68 9.62 0.93 11.55
N ASP A 69 9.07 1.94 10.87
CA ASP A 69 7.63 2.22 10.82
C ASP A 69 6.83 1.18 10.03
N THR A 70 7.33 0.76 8.86
CA THR A 70 6.63 -0.21 8.01
C THR A 70 7.56 -1.27 7.44
N TRP A 71 7.01 -2.48 7.26
CA TRP A 71 7.67 -3.64 6.69
C TRP A 71 6.68 -4.36 5.77
N TYR A 72 7.16 -4.84 4.63
CA TYR A 72 6.37 -5.56 3.62
C TYR A 72 7.04 -6.88 3.29
N PRO A 73 7.04 -7.90 4.16
CA PRO A 73 7.75 -9.14 3.90
C PRO A 73 7.15 -9.92 2.71
N SER A 74 8.01 -10.52 1.89
CA SER A 74 7.60 -11.47 0.85
C SER A 74 8.48 -12.71 0.89
N TRP A 75 7.86 -13.89 0.82
CA TRP A 75 8.51 -15.16 1.11
C TRP A 75 9.11 -15.77 -0.15
N ALA A 76 10.43 -15.82 -0.22
CA ALA A 76 11.18 -16.30 -1.36
C ALA A 76 11.34 -17.83 -1.38
N SER A 77 11.72 -18.37 -2.54
CA SER A 77 11.95 -19.80 -2.76
C SER A 77 13.10 -20.38 -1.91
N ASP A 78 14.09 -19.55 -1.55
CA ASP A 78 15.21 -19.92 -0.68
C ASP A 78 14.81 -20.11 0.80
N GLY A 79 13.54 -19.82 1.14
CA GLY A 79 13.00 -19.96 2.48
C GLY A 79 13.07 -18.68 3.31
N ASN A 80 13.77 -17.64 2.85
CA ASN A 80 13.86 -16.37 3.54
C ASN A 80 12.72 -15.43 3.15
N LEU A 81 12.45 -14.46 4.02
CA LEU A 81 11.57 -13.33 3.74
C LEU A 81 12.45 -12.14 3.36
N TYR A 82 12.07 -11.42 2.31
CA TYR A 82 12.70 -10.16 1.92
C TYR A 82 11.70 -9.04 2.06
N SER A 83 12.15 -7.89 2.55
CA SER A 83 11.26 -6.77 2.85
C SER A 83 11.95 -5.45 2.57
N PRO A 84 11.32 -4.53 1.84
CA PRO A 84 11.64 -3.13 2.03
C PRO A 84 11.09 -2.69 3.40
N PHE A 85 11.69 -1.66 3.98
CA PHE A 85 11.19 -1.02 5.19
C PHE A 85 11.32 0.50 5.11
N ALA A 86 10.40 1.20 5.77
CA ALA A 86 10.36 2.66 5.81
C ALA A 86 10.71 3.19 7.20
N ASP A 87 11.30 4.38 7.24
CA ASP A 87 11.51 5.24 8.42
C ASP A 87 11.94 4.51 9.70
N GLY A 88 13.23 4.57 10.03
CA GLY A 88 13.76 3.99 11.27
C GLY A 88 15.05 3.23 11.05
N ASN A 89 15.30 2.20 11.87
CA ASN A 89 16.55 1.47 11.93
C ASN A 89 16.36 -0.04 11.85
N ALA A 90 17.27 -0.71 11.14
CA ALA A 90 17.37 -2.17 11.10
C ALA A 90 18.82 -2.64 11.35
N PRO A 91 19.03 -3.82 11.95
CA PRO A 91 20.37 -4.33 12.28
C PRO A 91 21.19 -4.61 11.02
N LEU A 92 22.51 -4.38 11.04
CA LEU A 92 23.42 -4.82 9.97
C LEU A 92 24.09 -6.16 10.32
N PRO A 93 24.46 -6.97 9.31
CA PRO A 93 25.31 -8.13 9.54
C PRO A 93 26.64 -7.71 10.19
N GLY A 94 27.03 -8.41 11.26
CA GLY A 94 28.27 -8.11 12.00
C GLY A 94 28.16 -7.00 13.05
N GLY A 95 26.97 -6.41 13.24
CA GLY A 95 26.69 -5.42 14.27
C GLY A 95 26.41 -4.02 13.72
N GLY A 96 25.82 -3.17 14.57
CA GLY A 96 25.35 -1.83 14.19
C GLY A 96 23.98 -1.85 13.51
N SER A 97 23.56 -0.70 12.98
CA SER A 97 22.28 -0.53 12.31
C SER A 97 22.37 0.45 11.15
N ILE A 98 21.45 0.32 10.20
CA ILE A 98 21.26 1.30 9.12
C ILE A 98 19.99 2.11 9.39
N HIS A 99 20.04 3.41 9.11
CA HIS A 99 18.90 4.31 9.22
C HIS A 99 18.28 4.60 7.85
N VAL A 100 16.95 4.60 7.78
CA VAL A 100 16.15 4.93 6.60
C VAL A 100 15.33 6.17 6.88
N ASN A 101 15.24 7.06 5.89
CA ASN A 101 14.33 8.20 5.90
C ASN A 101 13.68 8.38 4.52
N CYS A 102 12.42 8.01 4.43
CA CYS A 102 11.57 8.09 3.25
C CYS A 102 11.02 9.51 3.02
N GLY A 103 11.04 10.38 4.04
CA GLY A 103 10.54 11.75 4.04
C GLY A 103 11.54 12.83 3.61
N MET A 104 12.57 12.47 2.82
CA MET A 104 13.68 13.37 2.44
C MET A 104 13.60 13.92 1.01
N GLY A 105 12.40 13.97 0.43
CA GLY A 105 12.15 14.56 -0.88
C GLY A 105 13.03 13.93 -1.97
N PRO A 106 13.86 14.71 -2.69
CA PRO A 106 14.79 14.17 -3.69
C PRO A 106 15.82 13.16 -3.16
N ARG A 107 16.02 13.10 -1.84
CA ARG A 107 16.99 12.21 -1.18
C ARG A 107 16.32 11.08 -0.39
N ALA A 108 15.05 10.78 -0.66
CA ALA A 108 14.35 9.69 0.00
C ALA A 108 15.07 8.34 -0.21
N ASP A 109 15.20 7.61 0.89
CA ASP A 109 15.81 6.28 0.94
C ASP A 109 14.73 5.24 1.27
N THR A 110 14.87 4.03 0.72
CA THR A 110 14.10 2.83 1.10
C THR A 110 15.05 1.83 1.71
N GLY A 111 14.72 1.30 2.90
CA GLY A 111 15.49 0.23 3.52
C GLY A 111 15.23 -1.09 2.83
N LEU A 112 16.25 -1.94 2.75
CA LEU A 112 16.16 -3.31 2.23
C LEU A 112 16.61 -4.28 3.31
N ALA A 113 15.87 -5.36 3.55
CA ALA A 113 16.19 -6.31 4.60
C ALA A 113 15.84 -7.76 4.22
N CYS A 114 16.54 -8.69 4.85
CA CYS A 114 16.25 -10.11 4.84
C CYS A 114 15.90 -10.57 6.26
N ILE A 115 14.85 -11.37 6.36
CA ILE A 115 14.31 -11.94 7.59
C ILE A 115 14.44 -13.46 7.46
N ARG A 116 15.16 -14.08 8.40
CA ARG A 116 15.47 -15.51 8.39
C ARG A 116 14.93 -16.22 9.61
N GLY A 117 14.58 -17.48 9.45
CA GLY A 117 13.99 -18.32 10.49
C GLY A 117 12.51 -18.60 10.22
N ASP A 118 12.03 -19.67 10.82
CA ASP A 118 10.65 -20.17 10.74
C ASP A 118 9.90 -20.03 12.07
N ASN A 119 10.61 -19.69 13.15
CA ASN A 119 10.04 -19.37 14.44
C ASN A 119 9.86 -17.84 14.58
N PRO A 120 8.62 -17.31 14.62
CA PRO A 120 8.37 -15.88 14.76
C PRO A 120 8.84 -15.29 16.09
N MET A 121 9.20 -16.13 17.07
CA MET A 121 9.81 -15.73 18.34
C MET A 121 11.34 -15.76 18.31
N ASN A 122 11.96 -16.23 17.23
CA ASN A 122 13.41 -16.27 17.05
C ASN A 122 13.83 -16.02 15.59
N LEU A 123 13.38 -14.90 15.02
CA LEU A 123 13.80 -14.46 13.69
C LEU A 123 15.14 -13.71 13.73
N LYS A 124 15.90 -13.82 12.64
CA LYS A 124 17.07 -12.98 12.38
C LYS A 124 16.72 -11.96 11.31
N VAL A 125 16.59 -10.68 11.70
CA VAL A 125 16.30 -9.56 10.80
C VAL A 125 17.59 -8.79 10.55
N GLU A 126 18.01 -8.69 9.29
CA GLU A 126 19.22 -8.00 8.89
C GLU A 126 18.96 -7.13 7.67
N ALA A 127 19.37 -5.87 7.74
CA ALA A 127 19.41 -4.97 6.62
C ALA A 127 20.45 -5.40 5.58
N LEU A 128 20.10 -5.24 4.32
CA LEU A 128 20.93 -5.50 3.15
C LEU A 128 21.50 -4.21 2.56
N GLY A 129 20.87 -3.07 2.83
CA GLY A 129 21.31 -1.76 2.35
C GLY A 129 20.16 -0.77 2.20
N LEU A 130 20.42 0.30 1.46
CA LEU A 130 19.45 1.32 1.08
C LEU A 130 19.29 1.34 -0.43
N TYR A 131 18.06 1.57 -0.88
CA TYR A 131 17.76 1.93 -2.26
C TYR A 131 17.29 3.39 -2.33
N LYS A 132 17.97 4.22 -3.12
CA LYS A 132 17.66 5.65 -3.23
C LYS A 132 16.68 5.90 -4.36
N SER A 133 15.60 6.60 -4.09
CA SER A 133 14.65 7.00 -5.14
C SER A 133 14.03 8.35 -4.83
N SER A 134 14.06 9.27 -5.79
CA SER A 134 13.56 10.63 -5.57
C SER A 134 12.05 10.63 -5.38
N ALA A 135 11.57 11.33 -4.35
CA ALA A 135 10.17 11.64 -4.16
C ALA A 135 9.70 12.86 -4.97
N ALA A 136 10.62 13.67 -5.51
CA ALA A 136 10.28 14.96 -6.08
C ALA A 136 9.17 14.87 -7.14
N PRO A 137 8.15 15.76 -7.08
CA PRO A 137 8.05 16.98 -6.26
C PRO A 137 7.51 16.75 -4.84
N TRP A 138 7.23 15.49 -4.46
CA TRP A 138 6.66 15.14 -3.17
C TRP A 138 7.69 15.18 -2.04
N GLY A 139 7.19 15.30 -0.81
CA GLY A 139 8.02 15.30 0.38
C GLY A 139 8.55 13.92 0.73
N GLY A 140 7.80 12.86 0.43
CA GLY A 140 8.15 11.51 0.80
C GLY A 140 7.90 10.47 -0.30
N ARG A 141 8.71 9.42 -0.28
CA ARG A 141 8.57 8.24 -1.15
C ARG A 141 8.80 6.98 -0.33
N TYR A 142 7.75 6.20 -0.16
CA TYR A 142 7.68 5.11 0.78
C TYR A 142 7.46 3.79 0.04
N PRO A 143 8.08 2.68 0.46
CA PRO A 143 7.70 1.36 -0.02
C PRO A 143 6.27 1.03 0.39
N CYS A 144 5.56 0.29 -0.46
CA CYS A 144 4.24 -0.26 -0.14
C CYS A 144 3.99 -1.62 -0.80
N ALA A 145 4.54 -1.84 -1.99
CA ALA A 145 4.42 -3.12 -2.68
C ALA A 145 5.74 -3.89 -2.57
N ASN A 146 5.66 -5.17 -2.22
CA ASN A 146 6.84 -6.04 -2.20
C ASN A 146 6.49 -7.45 -2.66
N LEU A 147 7.32 -8.01 -3.52
CA LEU A 147 7.18 -9.38 -4.01
C LEU A 147 8.54 -10.01 -4.28
N VAL A 148 8.78 -11.22 -3.78
CA VAL A 148 9.81 -12.10 -4.31
C VAL A 148 9.15 -13.27 -5.02
N HIS A 149 9.40 -13.37 -6.33
CA HIS A 149 8.87 -14.45 -7.15
C HIS A 149 9.89 -14.88 -8.20
N ASP A 150 10.09 -16.19 -8.33
CA ASP A 150 10.99 -16.82 -9.30
C ASP A 150 12.40 -16.22 -9.29
N GLY A 151 12.91 -15.99 -8.08
CA GLY A 151 14.26 -15.45 -7.84
C GLY A 151 14.40 -13.94 -8.10
N VAL A 152 13.32 -13.25 -8.45
CA VAL A 152 13.31 -11.80 -8.66
C VAL A 152 12.60 -11.12 -7.49
N TRP A 153 13.25 -10.12 -6.91
CA TRP A 153 12.71 -9.28 -5.84
C TRP A 153 12.27 -7.93 -6.41
N TYR A 154 10.98 -7.63 -6.35
CA TYR A 154 10.36 -6.38 -6.76
C TYR A 154 9.97 -5.54 -5.55
N THR A 155 10.33 -4.25 -5.55
CA THR A 155 9.87 -3.28 -4.56
C THR A 155 9.19 -2.12 -5.26
N GLY A 156 7.98 -1.80 -4.83
CA GLY A 156 7.17 -0.73 -5.38
C GLY A 156 6.92 0.37 -4.35
N THR A 157 6.95 1.61 -4.82
CA THR A 157 6.93 2.80 -3.97
C THR A 157 5.80 3.76 -4.33
N TYR A 158 5.30 4.48 -3.35
CA TYR A 158 4.33 5.56 -3.51
C TYR A 158 4.86 6.87 -2.98
N CYS A 159 4.35 7.96 -3.51
CA CYS A 159 4.65 9.30 -3.04
C CYS A 159 3.61 9.81 -2.05
N VAL A 160 4.02 10.71 -1.16
CA VAL A 160 3.14 11.34 -0.19
C VAL A 160 3.68 12.72 0.18
N ASP A 161 2.78 13.64 0.54
CA ASP A 161 3.21 14.90 1.11
C ASP A 161 3.80 14.71 2.52
N ILE A 162 4.72 15.59 2.89
CA ILE A 162 5.36 15.57 4.20
C ILE A 162 5.18 16.94 4.84
N GLY A 163 4.90 16.92 6.14
CA GLY A 163 4.79 18.10 6.98
C GLY A 163 3.36 18.29 7.47
N TRP A 164 3.26 18.80 8.69
CA TRP A 164 1.97 19.11 9.31
C TRP A 164 1.16 20.07 8.43
N ARG A 165 -0.10 19.71 8.18
CA ARG A 165 -1.10 20.53 7.48
C ARG A 165 -2.25 20.81 8.43
N THR A 166 -2.79 22.01 8.39
CA THR A 166 -3.97 22.38 9.15
C THR A 166 -5.09 22.81 8.21
N TYR A 167 -6.24 22.16 8.27
CA TYR A 167 -7.44 22.55 7.52
C TYR A 167 -8.64 22.63 8.44
N LYS A 168 -9.28 23.80 8.45
CA LYS A 168 -10.45 24.10 9.30
C LYS A 168 -10.23 23.69 10.78
N GLY A 169 -9.01 23.89 11.29
CA GLY A 169 -8.63 23.57 12.68
C GLY A 169 -8.21 22.12 12.94
N MET A 170 -8.26 21.22 11.95
CA MET A 170 -7.77 19.85 12.07
C MET A 170 -6.36 19.74 11.48
N GLY A 171 -5.44 19.19 12.27
CA GLY A 171 -4.06 18.93 11.86
C GLY A 171 -3.87 17.50 11.34
N CYS A 172 -3.17 17.33 10.21
CA CYS A 172 -2.85 16.04 9.62
C CYS A 172 -1.45 16.06 9.01
N ASN A 173 -0.71 14.96 9.15
CA ASN A 173 0.51 14.70 8.39
C ASN A 173 0.21 13.57 7.38
N TRP A 174 0.91 13.51 6.26
CA TRP A 174 0.62 12.57 5.17
C TRP A 174 -0.83 12.68 4.65
N ALA A 175 -1.32 13.92 4.59
CA ALA A 175 -2.70 14.26 4.26
C ALA A 175 -3.02 14.01 2.79
N TRP A 176 -2.01 14.05 1.92
CA TRP A 176 -2.14 13.98 0.47
C TRP A 176 -1.27 12.86 -0.09
N LEU A 177 -1.94 11.84 -0.64
CA LEU A 177 -1.29 10.77 -1.36
C LEU A 177 -0.89 11.21 -2.77
N GLY A 178 0.37 10.94 -3.10
CA GLY A 178 0.89 10.96 -4.46
C GLY A 178 0.77 9.59 -5.14
N PRO A 179 1.23 9.46 -6.38
CA PRO A 179 1.02 8.23 -7.15
C PRO A 179 1.84 7.06 -6.58
N PHE A 180 1.36 5.84 -6.84
CA PHE A 180 2.22 4.67 -6.90
C PHE A 180 3.12 4.80 -8.14
N VAL A 181 4.43 4.86 -7.94
CA VAL A 181 5.37 5.15 -9.01
C VAL A 181 5.52 3.93 -9.92
N GLY A 182 5.82 2.77 -9.35
CA GLY A 182 6.18 1.56 -10.09
C GLY A 182 7.16 0.73 -9.27
N PHE A 183 7.76 -0.27 -9.90
CA PHE A 183 8.66 -1.22 -9.25
C PHE A 183 10.11 -1.06 -9.71
N GLU A 184 11.04 -0.93 -8.77
CA GLU A 184 12.42 -1.36 -9.00
C GLU A 184 12.55 -2.85 -8.68
N TYR A 185 13.56 -3.53 -9.24
CA TYR A 185 13.71 -4.95 -8.99
C TYR A 185 15.16 -5.44 -9.01
N SER A 186 15.40 -6.54 -8.30
CA SER A 186 16.69 -7.22 -8.21
C SER A 186 16.56 -8.67 -8.66
N ARG A 187 17.47 -9.11 -9.53
CA ARG A 187 17.57 -10.52 -9.98
C ARG A 187 18.54 -11.36 -9.13
N ASP A 188 19.11 -10.76 -8.09
CA ASP A 188 20.11 -11.38 -7.20
C ASP A 188 19.80 -11.10 -5.72
N LEU A 189 18.51 -10.90 -5.41
CA LEU A 189 17.95 -10.74 -4.07
C LEU A 189 18.61 -9.62 -3.25
N GLY A 190 18.83 -8.48 -3.92
CA GLY A 190 19.16 -7.20 -3.33
C GLY A 190 20.61 -6.74 -3.51
N LYS A 191 21.45 -7.49 -4.23
CA LYS A 191 22.86 -7.10 -4.45
C LYS A 191 22.98 -6.06 -5.56
N THR A 192 22.23 -6.23 -6.65
CA THR A 192 22.11 -5.29 -7.76
C THR A 192 20.65 -5.03 -8.08
N TRP A 193 20.37 -3.84 -8.60
CA TRP A 193 19.01 -3.36 -8.85
C TRP A 193 18.88 -2.79 -10.25
N THR A 194 17.79 -3.16 -10.91
CA THR A 194 17.28 -2.47 -12.11
C THR A 194 16.34 -1.37 -11.66
N PRO A 195 16.60 -0.11 -12.04
CA PRO A 195 15.75 1.01 -11.65
C PRO A 195 14.32 0.91 -12.19
N CYS A 196 13.38 1.43 -11.41
CA CYS A 196 12.02 1.67 -11.86
C CYS A 196 12.02 2.58 -13.10
N PRO A 197 11.36 2.21 -14.21
CA PRO A 197 11.29 3.05 -15.41
C PRO A 197 10.35 4.25 -15.25
N HIS A 198 9.51 4.24 -14.20
CA HIS A 198 8.53 5.26 -13.90
C HIS A 198 9.05 6.30 -12.91
N THR A 199 8.41 7.46 -12.90
CA THR A 199 8.74 8.57 -11.99
C THR A 199 7.49 9.10 -11.29
N PRO A 200 7.61 9.90 -10.22
CA PRO A 200 6.43 10.56 -9.65
C PRO A 200 5.66 11.45 -10.64
N TRP A 201 6.29 11.85 -11.75
CA TRP A 201 5.67 12.62 -12.84
C TRP A 201 5.01 11.76 -13.91
N ASP A 202 5.47 10.52 -14.05
CA ASP A 202 5.02 9.54 -15.04
C ASP A 202 4.92 8.18 -14.35
N PRO A 203 3.85 7.96 -13.55
CA PRO A 203 3.69 6.77 -12.73
C PRO A 203 3.04 5.62 -13.50
N LEU A 204 3.25 4.38 -13.03
CA LEU A 204 2.70 3.16 -13.61
C LEU A 204 1.18 3.22 -13.82
N PHE A 205 0.44 3.68 -12.80
CA PHE A 205 -0.99 3.90 -12.93
C PHE A 205 -1.25 5.38 -13.12
N VAL A 206 -1.52 5.78 -14.35
CA VAL A 206 -2.07 7.09 -14.66
C VAL A 206 -3.52 7.08 -14.21
N GLN A 207 -3.74 7.58 -13.00
CA GLN A 207 -5.08 7.64 -12.43
C GLN A 207 -5.82 8.82 -13.05
N ASP A 208 -7.15 8.82 -12.94
CA ASP A 208 -7.95 10.05 -13.05
C ASP A 208 -7.60 10.94 -11.84
N VAL A 209 -6.32 11.23 -11.60
CA VAL A 209 -5.86 12.51 -11.09
C VAL A 209 -6.11 13.46 -12.24
N GLY A 210 -6.88 14.51 -12.01
CA GLY A 210 -7.15 15.54 -12.98
C GLY A 210 -5.83 16.20 -13.20
N ASN A 211 -5.10 15.73 -14.21
CA ASN A 211 -3.95 16.35 -14.82
C ASN A 211 -3.11 17.25 -13.89
N CYS A 212 -2.65 16.75 -12.74
CA CYS A 212 -1.46 17.33 -12.12
C CYS A 212 -0.27 17.20 -13.07
N GLY A 213 -0.35 16.27 -14.03
CA GLY A 213 0.45 16.22 -15.25
C GLY A 213 0.09 17.36 -16.19
N PRO A 214 -0.90 17.30 -17.10
CA PRO A 214 -1.10 18.29 -18.15
C PRO A 214 -1.28 19.78 -17.79
N ALA A 215 -1.91 20.16 -16.66
CA ALA A 215 -1.98 21.57 -16.27
C ALA A 215 -0.60 22.08 -15.84
N LEU A 216 0.14 21.28 -15.08
CA LEU A 216 1.53 21.56 -14.70
C LEU A 216 2.49 21.38 -15.90
N HIS A 217 2.23 20.46 -16.83
CA HIS A 217 3.01 20.18 -18.03
C HIS A 217 2.88 21.32 -19.07
N LYS A 218 1.73 22.01 -19.11
CA LYS A 218 1.56 23.28 -19.85
C LYS A 218 2.29 24.44 -19.17
N LEU A 219 2.30 24.50 -17.84
CA LEU A 219 3.03 25.51 -17.04
C LEU A 219 4.55 25.31 -17.03
N VAL A 220 5.03 24.07 -17.12
CA VAL A 220 6.46 23.67 -17.02
C VAL A 220 7.21 23.80 -18.36
N LYS A 221 6.51 23.77 -19.51
CA LYS A 221 7.15 24.02 -20.83
C LYS A 221 7.63 25.47 -20.99
N THR A 222 7.01 26.44 -20.31
CA THR A 222 7.52 27.81 -20.24
C THR A 222 8.38 27.95 -18.97
N ARG A 223 9.68 27.62 -19.09
CA ARG A 223 10.67 27.69 -17.99
C ARG A 223 10.68 29.03 -17.23
N THR A 224 10.20 30.11 -17.86
CA THR A 224 10.18 31.46 -17.30
C THR A 224 9.14 31.64 -16.19
N THR A 225 8.00 30.96 -16.25
CA THR A 225 6.89 31.18 -15.31
C THR A 225 7.03 30.35 -14.03
N VAL A 226 7.67 29.18 -14.09
CA VAL A 226 7.84 28.31 -12.93
C VAL A 226 8.64 28.99 -11.82
N LYS A 227 9.68 29.78 -12.12
CA LYS A 227 10.41 30.57 -11.11
C LYS A 227 9.59 31.73 -10.52
N GLN A 228 8.67 32.31 -11.30
CA GLN A 228 7.76 33.36 -10.84
C GLN A 228 6.55 32.80 -10.07
N PHE A 229 6.11 31.56 -10.37
CA PHE A 229 5.00 30.88 -9.71
C PHE A 229 5.44 30.09 -8.47
N LEU A 230 6.66 29.51 -8.49
CA LEU A 230 7.28 28.76 -7.38
C LEU A 230 8.10 29.65 -6.44
N GLY A 231 7.93 30.98 -6.49
CA GLY A 231 8.74 31.92 -5.68
C GLY A 231 8.82 31.45 -4.22
N ASN A 232 9.96 30.85 -3.84
CA ASN A 232 10.28 30.22 -2.55
C ASN A 232 9.14 29.48 -1.80
N ALA A 233 8.05 29.12 -2.46
CA ALA A 233 6.87 28.58 -1.80
C ALA A 233 7.06 27.08 -1.58
N PRO A 234 6.99 26.58 -0.33
CA PRO A 234 7.02 25.15 -0.08
C PRO A 234 5.85 24.48 -0.81
N GLY A 235 6.10 23.32 -1.42
CA GLY A 235 5.16 22.61 -2.31
C GLY A 235 3.76 22.34 -1.74
N ALA A 236 3.53 22.59 -0.45
CA ALA A 236 2.23 22.60 0.21
C ALA A 236 1.22 23.61 -0.40
N ALA A 237 1.67 24.79 -0.85
CA ALA A 237 0.78 25.83 -1.36
C ALA A 237 0.10 25.50 -2.70
N LEU A 238 0.67 24.57 -3.48
CA LEU A 238 0.10 24.13 -4.76
C LEU A 238 -1.12 23.22 -4.60
N PHE A 239 -1.24 22.50 -3.49
CA PHE A 239 -2.33 21.55 -3.24
C PHE A 239 -3.60 22.21 -2.70
N GLU A 240 -3.49 23.37 -2.05
CA GLU A 240 -4.64 24.11 -1.52
C GLU A 240 -5.43 24.88 -2.60
N MET A 241 -4.86 25.08 -3.80
CA MET A 241 -5.43 25.98 -4.82
C MET A 241 -6.31 25.31 -5.88
N ILE A 242 -6.55 23.98 -5.84
CA ILE A 242 -7.40 23.31 -6.83
C ILE A 242 -8.53 22.54 -6.15
N PRO A 243 -9.70 23.16 -5.95
CA PRO A 243 -10.93 22.45 -5.63
C PRO A 243 -11.21 21.40 -6.71
N GLY A 244 -11.33 20.13 -6.31
CA GLY A 244 -11.73 19.04 -7.22
C GLY A 244 -10.59 18.23 -7.85
N LEU A 245 -9.37 18.26 -7.29
CA LEU A 245 -8.36 17.24 -7.61
C LEU A 245 -8.95 15.84 -7.35
N PRO A 246 -9.11 14.99 -8.38
CA PRO A 246 -9.60 13.64 -8.17
C PRO A 246 -8.49 12.76 -7.56
N LEU A 247 -8.93 11.90 -6.64
CA LEU A 247 -8.13 11.30 -5.58
C LEU A 247 -7.88 9.82 -5.90
N ALA A 248 -6.72 9.34 -5.47
CA ALA A 248 -6.14 8.09 -5.91
C ALA A 248 -6.98 6.83 -5.61
N LYS A 249 -6.90 5.84 -6.50
CA LYS A 249 -7.41 4.46 -6.39
C LYS A 249 -6.30 3.45 -6.07
N PHE A 250 -5.05 3.75 -6.46
CA PHE A 250 -3.87 2.88 -6.23
C PHE A 250 -2.63 3.69 -5.88
N SER A 251 -2.73 4.57 -4.89
CA SER A 251 -1.53 5.25 -4.36
C SER A 251 -0.74 4.32 -3.46
N VAL A 252 -1.37 3.79 -2.41
CA VAL A 252 -0.74 2.82 -1.51
C VAL A 252 -1.19 1.44 -1.93
N LEU A 253 -0.32 0.75 -2.67
CA LEU A 253 -0.60 -0.55 -3.27
C LEU A 253 0.15 -1.64 -2.52
N HIS A 254 -0.55 -2.66 -2.03
CA HIS A 254 0.03 -3.79 -1.32
C HIS A 254 -0.17 -5.07 -2.12
N VAL A 255 0.89 -5.87 -2.25
CA VAL A 255 0.80 -7.21 -2.86
C VAL A 255 0.08 -8.16 -1.91
N VAL A 256 -0.86 -8.95 -2.44
CA VAL A 256 -1.53 -10.01 -1.67
C VAL A 256 -0.51 -11.12 -1.38
N ASP A 257 -0.35 -11.47 -0.11
CA ASP A 257 0.56 -12.53 0.31
C ASP A 257 -0.07 -13.91 0.04
N PHE A 258 0.55 -14.65 -0.89
CA PHE A 258 0.21 -16.03 -1.25
C PHE A 258 1.22 -17.04 -0.71
N GLY A 259 2.00 -16.67 0.30
CA GLY A 259 3.03 -17.50 0.90
C GLY A 259 4.26 -17.69 0.01
N LYS A 260 5.07 -18.70 0.36
CA LYS A 260 6.36 -19.00 -0.27
C LYS A 260 6.28 -19.04 -1.79
N ASN A 261 7.03 -18.18 -2.46
CA ASN A 261 7.11 -18.03 -3.92
C ASN A 261 5.73 -18.01 -4.60
N MET A 262 4.74 -17.35 -3.99
CA MET A 262 3.35 -17.30 -4.47
C MET A 262 2.67 -18.67 -4.64
N GLN A 263 3.10 -19.71 -3.91
CA GLN A 263 2.60 -21.09 -4.08
C GLN A 263 1.07 -21.23 -3.94
N TYR A 264 0.39 -20.29 -3.25
CA TYR A 264 -1.07 -20.28 -3.10
C TYR A 264 -1.78 -19.30 -4.04
N SER A 265 -1.09 -18.68 -4.99
CA SER A 265 -1.74 -17.89 -6.03
C SER A 265 -2.64 -18.80 -6.87
N PRO A 266 -3.92 -18.45 -7.08
CA PRO A 266 -4.88 -19.34 -7.71
C PRO A 266 -4.61 -19.55 -9.21
N ASP A 267 -3.91 -18.61 -9.84
CA ASP A 267 -3.69 -18.56 -11.29
C ASP A 267 -2.27 -18.08 -11.68
N GLY A 268 -1.36 -17.99 -10.72
CA GLY A 268 0.01 -17.53 -10.94
C GLY A 268 0.13 -16.01 -11.14
N MET A 269 -0.96 -15.25 -10.95
CA MET A 269 -0.92 -13.79 -10.98
C MET A 269 -0.54 -13.26 -9.59
N ALA A 270 0.22 -12.16 -9.57
CA ALA A 270 0.35 -11.33 -8.39
C ALA A 270 -0.89 -10.46 -8.29
N TYR A 271 -1.59 -10.53 -7.16
CA TYR A 271 -2.73 -9.66 -6.87
C TYR A 271 -2.26 -8.51 -5.99
N MET A 272 -2.90 -7.36 -6.17
CA MET A 272 -2.55 -6.14 -5.46
C MET A 272 -3.84 -5.44 -5.01
N VAL A 273 -3.87 -5.05 -3.75
CA VAL A 273 -4.96 -4.24 -3.16
C VAL A 273 -4.46 -2.84 -2.92
N GLY A 274 -5.32 -1.85 -3.13
CA GLY A 274 -5.02 -0.47 -2.77
C GLY A 274 -6.28 0.26 -2.36
N HIS A 275 -6.18 1.11 -1.35
CA HIS A 275 -7.29 1.93 -0.94
C HIS A 275 -7.38 3.21 -1.77
N GLY A 276 -8.56 3.79 -1.79
CA GLY A 276 -8.79 5.02 -2.52
C GLY A 276 -10.20 5.57 -2.35
N ARG A 277 -10.57 6.49 -3.23
CA ARG A 277 -11.89 7.13 -3.25
C ARG A 277 -12.89 6.33 -4.05
N ALA A 278 -14.12 6.20 -3.56
CA ALA A 278 -15.25 5.65 -4.31
C ALA A 278 -15.79 6.65 -5.37
N PRO A 279 -16.27 6.19 -6.54
CA PRO A 279 -16.86 7.08 -7.55
C PRO A 279 -18.06 7.88 -7.02
N GLY A 280 -18.20 9.14 -7.45
CA GLY A 280 -19.43 9.92 -7.22
C GLY A 280 -19.62 10.50 -5.81
N ILE A 281 -18.71 10.27 -4.86
CA ILE A 281 -18.83 10.79 -3.48
C ILE A 281 -18.19 12.18 -3.37
N PRO A 282 -18.93 13.28 -3.11
CA PRO A 282 -18.33 14.58 -2.84
C PRO A 282 -17.61 14.52 -1.49
N HIS A 283 -16.29 14.75 -1.46
CA HIS A 283 -15.55 14.78 -0.20
C HIS A 283 -14.89 16.14 0.03
N PRO A 284 -15.49 17.03 0.84
CA PRO A 284 -14.93 18.35 1.12
C PRO A 284 -13.95 18.37 2.31
N ARG A 285 -13.49 17.21 2.79
CA ARG A 285 -12.64 17.12 4.00
C ARG A 285 -11.19 16.79 3.66
N MET A 286 -10.26 17.49 4.31
CA MET A 286 -8.84 17.15 4.33
C MET A 286 -8.65 15.69 4.74
N GLY A 287 -7.72 15.00 4.08
CA GLY A 287 -7.38 13.61 4.41
C GLY A 287 -8.47 12.59 4.04
N ALA A 288 -9.43 12.97 3.18
CA ALA A 288 -10.42 12.04 2.62
C ALA A 288 -9.79 10.76 2.08
N VAL A 289 -8.67 10.94 1.37
CA VAL A 289 -7.78 9.88 0.92
C VAL A 289 -6.38 10.25 1.40
N SER A 290 -6.10 9.89 2.65
CA SER A 290 -4.80 10.04 3.30
C SER A 290 -4.06 8.71 3.30
N TRP A 291 -2.86 8.68 3.88
CA TRP A 291 -2.14 7.42 4.06
C TRP A 291 -2.97 6.32 4.76
N LEU A 292 -3.84 6.67 5.70
CA LEU A 292 -4.66 5.71 6.47
C LEU A 292 -6.17 5.83 6.20
N SER A 293 -6.60 6.66 5.25
CA SER A 293 -8.03 6.95 5.07
C SER A 293 -8.45 6.82 3.62
N GLY A 294 -9.68 6.39 3.40
CA GLY A 294 -10.30 6.22 2.09
C GLY A 294 -11.76 5.72 2.21
N ASP A 295 -12.34 5.42 1.06
CA ASP A 295 -13.75 5.03 0.91
C ASP A 295 -13.94 3.66 0.22
N ALA A 296 -12.89 3.18 -0.44
CA ALA A 296 -12.92 2.05 -1.35
C ALA A 296 -11.64 1.24 -1.30
N ILE A 297 -11.75 -0.08 -1.41
CA ILE A 297 -10.61 -0.97 -1.70
C ILE A 297 -10.71 -1.44 -3.15
N TYR A 298 -9.65 -1.22 -3.90
CA TYR A 298 -9.49 -1.62 -5.29
C TYR A 298 -8.58 -2.84 -5.41
N LEU A 299 -8.71 -3.54 -6.53
CA LEU A 299 -8.00 -4.79 -6.80
C LEU A 299 -7.48 -4.80 -8.24
N ALA A 300 -6.20 -5.12 -8.40
CA ALA A 300 -5.55 -5.35 -9.67
C ALA A 300 -4.75 -6.66 -9.62
N ARG A 301 -4.41 -7.20 -10.79
CA ARG A 301 -3.50 -8.33 -10.91
C ARG A 301 -2.64 -8.24 -12.17
N VAL A 302 -1.46 -8.85 -12.11
CA VAL A 302 -0.49 -8.91 -13.21
C VAL A 302 0.32 -10.19 -13.10
N LYS A 303 0.80 -10.72 -14.23
CA LYS A 303 1.82 -11.77 -14.19
C LYS A 303 3.12 -11.12 -13.72
N PRO A 304 3.76 -11.53 -12.62
CA PRO A 304 4.90 -10.79 -12.08
C PRO A 304 6.21 -11.19 -12.76
N THR A 305 6.53 -10.53 -13.86
CA THR A 305 7.84 -10.65 -14.53
C THR A 305 8.45 -9.26 -14.73
N PRO A 306 9.78 -9.16 -14.92
CA PRO A 306 10.42 -7.87 -15.14
C PRO A 306 9.90 -7.12 -16.37
N GLU A 307 9.39 -7.85 -17.35
CA GLU A 307 8.84 -7.31 -18.59
C GLU A 307 7.40 -6.80 -18.43
N THR A 308 6.67 -7.25 -17.39
CA THR A 308 5.23 -6.99 -17.24
C THR A 308 4.87 -6.15 -16.02
N ILE A 309 5.64 -6.23 -14.92
CA ILE A 309 5.32 -5.59 -13.64
C ILE A 309 5.29 -4.05 -13.72
N ASN A 310 5.98 -3.47 -14.70
CA ASN A 310 6.01 -2.03 -14.95
C ASN A 310 5.29 -1.63 -16.24
N ASP A 311 4.51 -2.52 -16.85
CA ASP A 311 3.71 -2.22 -18.04
C ASP A 311 2.22 -2.29 -17.69
N VAL A 312 1.58 -1.13 -17.57
CA VAL A 312 0.15 -1.01 -17.24
C VAL A 312 -0.75 -1.78 -18.21
N THR A 313 -0.31 -2.00 -19.46
CA THR A 313 -1.09 -2.74 -20.47
C THR A 313 -1.16 -4.25 -20.18
N GLN A 314 -0.30 -4.75 -19.28
CA GLN A 314 -0.29 -6.14 -18.81
C GLN A 314 -1.18 -6.37 -17.59
N TYR A 315 -1.71 -5.29 -16.99
CA TYR A 315 -2.54 -5.38 -15.81
C TYR A 315 -4.00 -5.69 -16.15
N GLU A 316 -4.64 -6.41 -15.23
CA GLU A 316 -6.06 -6.62 -15.19
C GLU A 316 -6.64 -6.00 -13.91
N PHE A 317 -7.70 -5.22 -14.08
CA PHE A 317 -8.37 -4.46 -13.04
C PHE A 317 -9.74 -5.08 -12.76
N PHE A 318 -10.08 -5.19 -11.48
CA PHE A 318 -11.41 -5.68 -11.10
C PHE A 318 -12.49 -4.69 -11.56
N ALA A 319 -13.45 -5.16 -12.36
CA ALA A 319 -14.49 -4.35 -13.00
C ALA A 319 -15.90 -4.69 -12.48
N GLY A 320 -15.97 -5.27 -11.28
CA GLY A 320 -17.21 -5.71 -10.64
C GLY A 320 -17.53 -7.18 -10.91
N TYR A 321 -18.79 -7.54 -10.70
CA TYR A 321 -19.30 -8.89 -10.93
C TYR A 321 -20.25 -8.93 -12.13
N ASP A 322 -20.27 -10.06 -12.84
CA ASP A 322 -21.27 -10.34 -13.86
C ASP A 322 -22.61 -10.79 -13.23
N SER A 323 -23.61 -11.05 -14.08
CA SER A 323 -24.94 -11.52 -13.64
C SER A 323 -24.95 -12.86 -12.91
N HIS A 324 -23.84 -13.61 -12.96
CA HIS A 324 -23.65 -14.90 -12.28
C HIS A 324 -22.74 -14.77 -11.04
N ASN A 325 -22.52 -13.54 -10.57
CA ASN A 325 -21.66 -13.22 -9.43
C ASN A 325 -20.21 -13.71 -9.61
N ARG A 326 -19.70 -13.68 -10.85
CA ARG A 326 -18.29 -13.98 -11.16
C ARG A 326 -17.52 -12.67 -11.37
N PRO A 327 -16.26 -12.59 -10.94
CA PRO A 327 -15.48 -11.38 -11.09
C PRO A 327 -15.18 -11.11 -12.56
N VAL A 328 -15.39 -9.87 -12.97
CA VAL A 328 -15.03 -9.35 -14.29
C VAL A 328 -13.68 -8.66 -14.18
N TRP A 329 -12.77 -8.98 -15.10
CA TRP A 329 -11.44 -8.40 -15.20
C TRP A 329 -11.34 -7.59 -16.48
N SER A 330 -10.92 -6.34 -16.38
CA SER A 330 -10.73 -5.45 -17.52
C SER A 330 -9.27 -5.05 -17.65
N ARG A 331 -8.78 -4.86 -18.88
CA ARG A 331 -7.48 -4.24 -19.15
C ARG A 331 -7.55 -2.71 -19.22
N ASN A 332 -8.75 -2.15 -19.10
CA ASN A 332 -8.96 -0.71 -19.12
C ASN A 332 -9.08 -0.18 -17.70
N PHE A 333 -8.10 0.63 -17.29
CA PHE A 333 -8.06 1.25 -15.97
C PHE A 333 -9.33 2.05 -15.63
N SER A 334 -9.95 2.71 -16.61
CA SER A 334 -11.15 3.52 -16.36
C SER A 334 -12.38 2.68 -16.01
N GLN A 335 -12.34 1.37 -16.24
CA GLN A 335 -13.39 0.42 -15.87
C GLN A 335 -13.19 -0.18 -14.47
N LEU A 336 -12.11 0.20 -13.77
CA LEU A 336 -11.84 -0.24 -12.41
C LEU A 336 -13.00 0.11 -11.47
N LYS A 337 -13.53 -0.90 -10.79
CA LYS A 337 -14.54 -0.77 -9.75
C LYS A 337 -13.97 -1.20 -8.40
N PRO A 338 -14.48 -0.64 -7.31
CA PRO A 338 -14.10 -1.08 -5.98
C PRO A 338 -14.55 -2.52 -5.72
N MET A 339 -13.70 -3.27 -5.04
CA MET A 339 -14.03 -4.59 -4.47
C MET A 339 -14.84 -4.42 -3.18
N LEU A 340 -14.55 -3.38 -2.39
CA LEU A 340 -15.27 -3.00 -1.18
C LEU A 340 -15.50 -1.49 -1.18
N GLU A 341 -16.66 -1.08 -0.68
CA GLU A 341 -17.02 0.33 -0.47
C GLU A 341 -17.61 0.50 0.92
N TRP A 342 -17.06 1.47 1.67
CA TRP A 342 -17.63 1.95 2.90
C TRP A 342 -17.09 3.36 3.15
N GLN A 343 -17.91 4.35 2.82
CA GLN A 343 -17.53 5.74 2.80
C GLN A 343 -16.90 6.17 4.13
N ASN A 344 -15.66 6.71 4.10
CA ASN A 344 -14.85 7.14 5.25
C ASN A 344 -14.38 6.05 6.23
N HIS A 345 -14.53 4.77 5.88
CA HIS A 345 -14.22 3.67 6.79
C HIS A 345 -13.25 2.65 6.18
N LEU A 346 -12.69 2.92 4.98
CA LEU A 346 -11.74 2.03 4.32
C LEU A 346 -10.38 2.70 4.19
N GLY A 347 -9.43 2.37 5.04
CA GLY A 347 -8.06 2.87 4.95
C GLY A 347 -7.08 1.92 4.27
N ASN A 348 -5.81 2.13 4.59
CA ASN A 348 -4.72 1.28 4.14
C ASN A 348 -5.02 -0.20 4.40
N SER A 349 -4.74 -1.06 3.43
CA SER A 349 -5.26 -2.42 3.41
C SER A 349 -4.22 -3.43 3.00
N ALA A 350 -4.11 -4.53 3.75
CA ALA A 350 -3.22 -5.64 3.44
C ALA A 350 -3.98 -6.97 3.43
N MET A 351 -3.66 -7.85 2.50
CA MET A 351 -4.36 -9.12 2.34
C MET A 351 -3.39 -10.30 2.33
N THR A 352 -3.72 -11.35 3.09
CA THR A 352 -2.92 -12.57 3.19
C THR A 352 -3.81 -13.80 3.02
N TYR A 353 -3.35 -14.76 2.23
CA TYR A 353 -3.95 -16.09 2.19
C TYR A 353 -3.46 -16.93 3.38
N VAL A 354 -4.40 -17.49 4.15
CA VAL A 354 -4.10 -18.38 5.28
C VAL A 354 -4.37 -19.83 4.86
N PRO A 355 -3.34 -20.65 4.60
CA PRO A 355 -3.52 -21.99 4.02
C PRO A 355 -4.32 -22.93 4.92
N GLY A 356 -4.12 -22.84 6.24
CA GLY A 356 -4.85 -23.65 7.21
C GLY A 356 -6.36 -23.35 7.22
N LEU A 357 -6.76 -22.12 6.87
CA LEU A 357 -8.17 -21.73 6.77
C LEU A 357 -8.71 -21.85 5.34
N LYS A 358 -7.83 -21.88 4.34
CA LYS A 358 -8.17 -21.73 2.92
C LYS A 358 -8.98 -20.46 2.64
N LYS A 359 -8.60 -19.36 3.31
CA LYS A 359 -9.28 -18.06 3.26
C LYS A 359 -8.27 -16.94 3.06
N TYR A 360 -8.74 -15.85 2.47
CA TYR A 360 -8.05 -14.56 2.47
C TYR A 360 -8.48 -13.76 3.70
N VAL A 361 -7.52 -13.21 4.43
CA VAL A 361 -7.75 -12.25 5.51
C VAL A 361 -7.31 -10.89 5.00
N LEU A 362 -8.25 -9.95 4.95
CA LEU A 362 -8.00 -8.56 4.60
C LEU A 362 -8.06 -7.73 5.89
N CYS A 363 -6.95 -7.09 6.23
CA CYS A 363 -6.88 -6.12 7.30
C CYS A 363 -7.04 -4.72 6.70
N ILE A 364 -7.90 -3.89 7.28
CA ILE A 364 -8.22 -2.54 6.83
C ILE A 364 -7.99 -1.61 8.03
N ALA A 365 -7.20 -0.56 7.82
CA ALA A 365 -6.90 0.47 8.82
C ALA A 365 -8.01 1.51 8.94
#